data_AF-A0A849QQE9-F1
#
_entry.id   AF-A0A849QQE9-F1
#
_cell.length_a   1.000
_cell.length_b   1.000
_cell.length_c   1.000
_cell.angle_alpha   90.00
_cell.angle_beta   90.00
_cell.angle_gamma   90.00
#
_symmetry.space_group_name_H-M   'P 1'
#
loop_
_entity.id
_entity.type
_entity.pdbx_description
1 polymer ?
#
loop_
_entity_poly.entity_id
_entity_poly.type
_entity_poly.pdbx_seq_one_letter_code
_entity_poly.pdbx_strand_id
1 'polypeptide(L)'
;KDETFKPLLSGADVSRYRISWESGKWISYGKWLGAQREQRFFIQPRIIVRQIVSGEPPRIFAGYTEQEFYNAQIGFNLLLKPKVNVSLNFLLALVNSRLMTFYHRNRFLDQSKRVFQKILIQDAKKFPISTIDFSNPTEKAQHAKLVALVDSMLELQKKHHEARMEQDKELYERQIRIVDAQIDRLVYELYGLTEEEIGIVEEE
;
A
#
# COMPACT_ATOMS: atom_id res chain seq x y z
N LYS A 1 24.03 1.93 -21.19
CA LYS A 1 22.75 2.58 -20.86
C LYS A 1 23.04 4.07 -20.79
N ASP A 2 22.26 4.89 -21.49
CA ASP A 2 22.34 6.36 -21.38
C ASP A 2 21.44 6.86 -20.23
N GLU A 3 21.32 8.17 -20.10
CA GLU A 3 20.55 8.85 -19.05
C GLU A 3 19.02 8.62 -19.15
N THR A 4 18.54 8.06 -20.28
CA THR A 4 17.12 7.80 -20.50
C THR A 4 16.65 6.54 -19.78
N PHE A 5 17.57 5.66 -19.36
CA PHE A 5 17.23 4.41 -18.70
C PHE A 5 16.87 4.64 -17.23
N LYS A 6 15.65 4.26 -16.88
CA LYS A 6 15.10 4.37 -15.53
C LYS A 6 14.72 3.00 -14.97
N PRO A 7 14.86 2.75 -13.65
CA PRO A 7 14.50 1.47 -13.04
C PRO A 7 12.99 1.24 -13.16
N LEU A 8 12.63 0.10 -13.73
CA LEU A 8 11.25 -0.32 -13.96
C LEU A 8 10.88 -1.40 -12.94
N LEU A 9 9.84 -1.15 -12.17
CA LEU A 9 9.27 -2.11 -11.24
C LEU A 9 8.46 -3.18 -11.97
N SER A 10 8.57 -4.40 -11.47
CA SER A 10 7.70 -5.53 -11.74
C SER A 10 6.66 -5.67 -10.62
N GLY A 11 5.70 -6.60 -10.77
CA GLY A 11 4.72 -6.85 -9.72
C GLY A 11 5.32 -7.40 -8.41
N ALA A 12 6.42 -8.15 -8.48
CA ALA A 12 7.10 -8.71 -7.31
C ALA A 12 7.83 -7.64 -6.49
N ASP A 13 8.26 -6.57 -7.15
CA ASP A 13 8.95 -5.42 -6.54
C ASP A 13 8.01 -4.57 -5.64
N VAL A 14 6.70 -4.84 -5.69
CA VAL A 14 5.68 -4.18 -4.87
C VAL A 14 5.14 -5.17 -3.84
N SER A 15 5.56 -4.98 -2.59
CA SER A 15 5.12 -5.73 -1.42
C SER A 15 4.31 -4.86 -0.47
N ARG A 16 3.59 -5.47 0.49
CA ARG A 16 2.91 -4.70 1.54
C ARG A 16 3.94 -3.90 2.32
N TYR A 17 3.74 -2.59 2.40
CA TYR A 17 4.61 -1.62 3.07
C TYR A 17 6.06 -1.56 2.56
N ARG A 18 6.39 -2.14 1.40
CA ARG A 18 7.75 -2.10 0.85
C ARG A 18 7.77 -2.06 -0.67
N ILE A 19 8.64 -1.22 -1.21
CA ILE A 19 9.03 -1.23 -2.62
C ILE A 19 10.51 -1.61 -2.69
N SER A 20 10.85 -2.66 -3.43
CA SER A 20 12.23 -3.08 -3.65
C SER A 20 12.45 -3.37 -5.13
N TRP A 21 13.52 -2.83 -5.73
CA TRP A 21 13.81 -3.05 -7.15
C TRP A 21 14.75 -4.25 -7.32
N GLU A 22 14.21 -5.44 -7.09
CA GLU A 22 14.94 -6.71 -7.15
C GLU A 22 14.92 -7.31 -8.56
N SER A 23 13.92 -6.96 -9.37
CA SER A 23 13.79 -7.47 -10.74
C SER A 23 14.90 -7.02 -11.69
N GLY A 24 15.66 -5.97 -11.35
CA GLY A 24 16.73 -5.43 -12.19
C GLY A 24 16.28 -4.88 -13.54
N LYS A 25 14.97 -4.69 -13.74
CA LYS A 25 14.40 -4.25 -15.02
C LYS A 25 14.58 -2.76 -15.24
N TRP A 26 14.74 -2.37 -16.51
CA TRP A 26 14.91 -0.97 -16.92
C TRP A 26 13.98 -0.63 -18.07
N ILE A 27 13.64 0.65 -18.19
CA ILE A 27 12.93 1.22 -19.32
C ILE A 27 13.68 2.46 -19.83
N SER A 28 13.87 2.57 -21.14
CA SER A 28 14.31 3.84 -21.75
C SER A 28 13.10 4.76 -21.82
N TYR A 29 13.10 5.82 -21.01
CA TYR A 29 11.95 6.68 -20.75
C TYR A 29 12.08 8.03 -21.44
N GLY A 30 11.17 8.33 -22.38
CA GLY A 30 11.18 9.59 -23.12
C GLY A 30 9.93 9.80 -23.97
N LYS A 31 9.95 10.85 -24.80
CA LYS A 31 8.81 11.30 -25.62
C LYS A 31 8.36 10.30 -26.68
N TRP A 32 9.20 9.31 -27.00
CA TRP A 32 8.86 8.21 -27.91
C TRP A 32 7.90 7.19 -27.29
N LEU A 33 7.68 7.22 -25.97
CA LEU A 33 6.71 6.34 -25.34
C LEU A 33 5.28 6.80 -25.65
N GLY A 34 4.49 5.94 -26.31
CA GLY A 34 3.10 6.24 -26.70
C GLY A 34 2.16 6.56 -25.53
N ALA A 35 2.53 6.21 -24.29
CA ALA A 35 1.78 6.54 -23.08
C ALA A 35 2.70 7.10 -21.98
N GLN A 36 3.60 8.03 -22.35
CA GLN A 36 4.44 8.73 -21.38
C GLN A 36 3.55 9.43 -20.32
N ARG A 37 3.94 9.32 -19.06
CA ARG A 37 3.33 10.00 -17.92
C ARG A 37 4.28 11.08 -17.41
N GLU A 38 3.71 12.06 -16.72
CA GLU A 38 4.50 13.11 -16.09
C GLU A 38 5.47 12.53 -15.06
N GLN A 39 6.71 13.04 -15.02
CA GLN A 39 7.75 12.53 -14.12
C GLN A 39 7.36 12.62 -12.63
N ARG A 40 6.51 13.58 -12.25
CA ARG A 40 6.01 13.71 -10.87
C ARG A 40 5.43 12.42 -10.30
N PHE A 41 4.85 11.56 -11.15
CA PHE A 41 4.29 10.27 -10.74
C PHE A 41 5.33 9.22 -10.35
N PHE A 42 6.62 9.47 -10.63
CA PHE A 42 7.71 8.51 -10.43
C PHE A 42 8.83 9.03 -9.53
N ILE A 43 8.83 10.32 -9.19
CA ILE A 43 9.89 10.95 -8.37
C ILE A 43 9.38 11.50 -7.03
N GLN A 44 8.08 11.77 -6.90
CA GLN A 44 7.53 12.28 -5.65
C GLN A 44 7.31 11.14 -4.65
N PRO A 45 7.29 11.43 -3.34
CA PRO A 45 6.78 10.52 -2.33
C PRO A 45 5.40 10.02 -2.71
N ARG A 46 5.23 8.70 -2.75
CA ARG A 46 4.02 8.08 -3.29
C ARG A 46 3.82 6.67 -2.74
N ILE A 47 2.57 6.22 -2.83
CA ILE A 47 2.23 4.81 -2.63
C ILE A 47 2.08 4.17 -4.00
N ILE A 48 2.69 3.00 -4.19
CA ILE A 48 2.49 2.18 -5.39
C ILE A 48 1.59 1.02 -4.99
N VAL A 49 0.43 0.93 -5.63
CA VAL A 49 -0.54 -0.16 -5.41
C VAL A 49 -0.41 -1.15 -6.55
N ARG A 50 -0.09 -2.40 -6.22
CA ARG A 50 -0.02 -3.49 -7.19
C ARG A 50 -1.41 -3.83 -7.70
N GLN A 51 -1.53 -4.02 -9.02
CA GLN A 51 -2.82 -4.29 -9.65
C GLN A 51 -3.36 -5.67 -9.29
N ILE A 52 -2.51 -6.67 -9.07
CA ILE A 52 -2.95 -8.04 -8.74
C ILE A 52 -3.09 -8.18 -7.22
N VAL A 53 -4.32 -8.47 -6.79
CA VAL A 53 -4.65 -8.94 -5.44
C VAL A 53 -4.24 -10.40 -5.34
N SER A 54 -3.53 -10.79 -4.29
CA SER A 54 -3.05 -12.17 -4.11
C SER A 54 -2.84 -12.50 -2.62
N GLY A 55 -2.36 -13.70 -2.33
CA GLY A 55 -2.16 -14.19 -0.96
C GLY A 55 -3.35 -15.03 -0.49
N GLU A 56 -3.17 -15.71 0.64
CA GLU A 56 -4.20 -16.51 1.31
C GLU A 56 -4.26 -16.09 2.79
N PRO A 57 -5.28 -15.32 3.21
CA PRO A 57 -6.36 -14.76 2.40
C PRO A 57 -5.84 -13.68 1.42
N PRO A 58 -6.57 -13.39 0.32
CA PRO A 58 -6.20 -12.34 -0.63
C PRO A 58 -6.03 -10.99 0.07
N ARG A 59 -4.97 -10.24 -0.24
CA ARG A 59 -4.70 -8.88 0.28
C ARG A 59 -4.37 -7.92 -0.86
N ILE A 60 -4.66 -6.63 -0.64
CA ILE A 60 -4.10 -5.54 -1.45
C ILE A 60 -2.61 -5.37 -1.09
N PHE A 61 -1.78 -5.12 -2.09
CA PHE A 61 -0.33 -4.92 -1.93
C PHE A 61 -0.01 -3.48 -2.30
N ALA A 62 0.29 -2.66 -1.30
CA ALA A 62 0.71 -1.30 -1.49
C ALA A 62 2.00 -1.02 -0.71
N GLY A 63 2.97 -0.36 -1.35
CA GLY A 63 4.23 0.04 -0.73
C GLY A 63 4.49 1.54 -0.89
N TYR A 64 5.23 2.12 0.05
CA TYR A 64 5.66 3.52 0.01
C TYR A 64 7.07 3.64 -0.57
N THR A 65 7.32 4.70 -1.35
CA THR A 65 8.66 5.03 -1.81
C THR A 65 8.82 6.52 -2.11
N GLU A 66 10.03 7.02 -1.87
CA GLU A 66 10.52 8.33 -2.31
C GLU A 66 11.55 8.21 -3.43
N GLN A 67 11.97 6.99 -3.77
CA GLN A 67 12.98 6.74 -4.80
C GLN A 67 12.36 6.88 -6.20
N GLU A 68 13.20 7.23 -7.18
CA GLU A 68 12.80 7.28 -8.58
C GLU A 68 12.59 5.85 -9.10
N PHE A 69 11.33 5.48 -9.28
CA PHE A 69 10.94 4.17 -9.81
C PHE A 69 9.77 4.31 -10.76
N TYR A 70 9.89 3.65 -11.91
CA TYR A 70 8.88 3.63 -12.95
C TYR A 70 8.07 2.35 -12.87
N ASN A 71 6.79 2.43 -13.19
CA ASN A 71 5.89 1.29 -13.24
C ASN A 71 5.00 1.39 -14.48
N ALA A 72 4.81 0.26 -15.15
CA ALA A 72 3.90 0.12 -16.27
C ALA A 72 2.56 -0.46 -15.78
N GLN A 73 2.06 -1.52 -16.41
CA GLN A 73 0.77 -2.15 -16.11
C GLN A 73 0.79 -3.09 -14.88
N ILE A 74 1.77 -2.94 -13.99
CA ILE A 74 1.88 -3.77 -12.77
C ILE A 74 1.10 -3.21 -11.59
N GLY A 75 0.70 -1.93 -11.67
CA GLY A 75 0.10 -1.18 -10.58
C GLY A 75 -0.08 0.28 -10.93
N PHE A 76 -0.48 1.09 -9.95
CA PHE A 76 -0.67 2.53 -10.11
C PHE A 76 -0.13 3.30 -8.91
N ASN A 77 0.15 4.60 -9.13
CA ASN A 77 0.73 5.48 -8.13
C ASN A 77 -0.37 6.35 -7.49
N LEU A 78 -0.42 6.36 -6.16
CA LEU A 78 -1.23 7.27 -5.37
C LEU A 78 -0.36 8.40 -4.83
N LEU A 79 -0.73 9.62 -5.18
CA LEU A 79 -0.08 10.85 -4.74
C LEU A 79 -1.10 11.72 -4.04
N LEU A 80 -0.66 12.43 -3.01
CA LEU A 80 -1.48 13.46 -2.38
C LEU A 80 -1.62 14.66 -3.31
N LYS A 81 -2.84 15.21 -3.37
CA LYS A 81 -3.06 16.48 -4.03
C LYS A 81 -2.44 17.61 -3.19
N PRO A 82 -2.01 18.72 -3.82
CA PRO A 82 -1.63 19.91 -3.09
C PRO A 82 -2.75 20.32 -2.11
N LYS A 83 -2.38 20.80 -0.91
CA LYS A 83 -3.30 21.23 0.17
C LYS A 83 -4.03 20.12 0.93
N VAL A 84 -3.86 18.84 0.58
CA VAL A 84 -4.35 17.74 1.42
C VAL A 84 -3.40 17.54 2.60
N ASN A 85 -3.87 17.81 3.80
CA ASN A 85 -3.07 17.72 5.03
C ASN A 85 -3.17 16.33 5.69
N VAL A 86 -3.05 15.25 4.92
CA VAL A 86 -3.08 13.87 5.45
C VAL A 86 -1.77 13.20 5.09
N SER A 87 -1.16 12.48 6.03
CA SER A 87 0.07 11.71 5.76
C SER A 87 -0.16 10.60 4.72
N LEU A 88 0.80 10.38 3.82
CA LEU A 88 0.80 9.20 2.94
C LEU A 88 0.80 7.90 3.76
N ASN A 89 1.45 7.88 4.91
CA ASN A 89 1.50 6.70 5.77
C ASN A 89 0.11 6.36 6.33
N PHE A 90 -0.71 7.37 6.63
CA PHE A 90 -2.11 7.14 6.99
C PHE A 90 -2.89 6.46 5.85
N LEU A 91 -2.77 6.98 4.62
CA LEU A 91 -3.41 6.37 3.46
C LEU A 91 -2.88 4.95 3.18
N LEU A 92 -1.59 4.71 3.41
CA LEU A 92 -0.95 3.41 3.23
C LEU A 92 -1.54 2.36 4.18
N ALA A 93 -1.78 2.71 5.45
CA ALA A 93 -2.47 1.83 6.40
C ALA A 93 -3.88 1.50 5.92
N LEU A 94 -4.67 2.49 5.50
CA LEU A 94 -6.02 2.25 5.01
C LEU A 94 -6.03 1.30 3.81
N VAL A 95 -5.18 1.55 2.81
CA VAL A 95 -5.12 0.75 1.58
C VAL A 95 -4.67 -0.70 1.85
N ASN A 96 -3.73 -0.91 2.77
CA ASN A 96 -3.23 -2.25 3.12
C ASN A 96 -4.11 -3.00 4.15
N SER A 97 -5.15 -2.37 4.70
CA SER A 97 -5.99 -2.97 5.74
C SER A 97 -6.81 -4.15 5.23
N ARG A 98 -7.19 -5.04 6.16
CA ARG A 98 -8.18 -6.10 5.91
C ARG A 98 -9.52 -5.50 5.49
N LEU A 99 -9.97 -4.42 6.15
CA LEU A 99 -11.22 -3.75 5.80
C LEU A 99 -11.25 -3.27 4.36
N MET A 100 -10.18 -2.63 3.86
CA MET A 100 -10.15 -2.14 2.48
C MET A 100 -10.09 -3.29 1.47
N THR A 101 -9.41 -4.38 1.84
CA THR A 101 -9.39 -5.59 1.03
C THR A 101 -10.79 -6.22 0.95
N PHE A 102 -11.47 -6.37 2.07
CA PHE A 102 -12.86 -6.84 2.18
C PHE A 102 -13.79 -5.97 1.34
N TYR A 103 -13.73 -4.64 1.51
CA TYR A 103 -14.53 -3.70 0.73
C TYR A 103 -14.30 -3.86 -0.77
N HIS A 104 -13.04 -3.91 -1.21
CA HIS A 104 -12.71 -4.03 -2.62
C HIS A 104 -13.23 -5.35 -3.22
N ARG A 105 -13.03 -6.47 -2.51
CA ARG A 105 -13.51 -7.79 -2.92
C ARG A 105 -15.02 -7.83 -3.08
N ASN A 106 -15.75 -7.36 -2.08
CA ASN A 106 -17.22 -7.42 -2.09
C ASN A 106 -17.84 -6.39 -3.05
N ARG A 107 -17.19 -5.25 -3.28
CA ARG A 107 -17.77 -4.16 -4.07
C ARG A 107 -17.46 -4.23 -5.56
N PHE A 108 -16.29 -4.71 -5.95
CA PHE A 108 -15.78 -4.60 -7.33
C PHE A 108 -15.39 -5.93 -7.96
N LEU A 109 -15.07 -6.95 -7.15
CA LEU A 109 -14.59 -8.21 -7.68
C LEU A 109 -15.73 -9.20 -7.91
N ASP A 110 -15.66 -9.87 -9.04
CA ASP A 110 -16.49 -11.03 -9.33
C ASP A 110 -15.97 -12.20 -8.49
N GLN A 111 -16.71 -12.54 -7.43
CA GLN A 111 -16.35 -13.62 -6.51
C GLN A 111 -16.31 -15.00 -7.19
N SER A 112 -16.92 -15.17 -8.37
CA SER A 112 -16.80 -16.40 -9.16
C SER A 112 -15.39 -16.60 -9.76
N LYS A 113 -14.61 -15.51 -9.88
CA LYS A 113 -13.24 -15.53 -10.40
C LYS A 113 -12.24 -15.52 -9.26
N ARG A 114 -11.64 -16.67 -8.98
CA ARG A 114 -10.60 -16.83 -7.94
C ARG A 114 -9.21 -16.34 -8.34
N VAL A 115 -8.93 -16.25 -9.64
CA VAL A 115 -7.58 -15.94 -10.16
C VAL A 115 -7.51 -14.58 -10.85
N PHE A 116 -6.37 -13.92 -10.69
CA PHE A 116 -6.06 -12.63 -11.31
C PHE A 116 -7.09 -11.52 -11.03
N GLN A 117 -7.60 -11.48 -9.80
CA GLN A 117 -8.40 -10.35 -9.34
C GLN A 117 -7.57 -9.07 -9.37
N LYS A 118 -8.12 -8.03 -9.99
CA LYS A 118 -7.40 -6.78 -10.24
C LYS A 118 -8.04 -5.63 -9.48
N ILE A 119 -7.21 -4.79 -8.88
CA ILE A 119 -7.60 -3.46 -8.42
C ILE A 119 -7.34 -2.45 -9.53
N LEU A 120 -8.40 -1.82 -10.05
CA LEU A 120 -8.27 -0.78 -11.07
C LEU A 120 -8.24 0.61 -10.44
N ILE A 121 -7.60 1.57 -11.11
CA ILE A 121 -7.56 2.97 -10.66
C ILE A 121 -8.98 3.53 -10.47
N GLN A 122 -9.93 3.13 -11.31
CA GLN A 122 -11.33 3.55 -11.21
C GLN A 122 -12.02 3.03 -9.95
N ASP A 123 -11.59 1.89 -9.43
CA ASP A 123 -12.14 1.27 -8.21
C ASP A 123 -11.51 1.94 -6.99
N ALA A 124 -10.18 2.11 -6.99
CA ALA A 124 -9.45 2.81 -5.94
C ALA A 124 -9.93 4.26 -5.74
N LYS A 125 -10.39 4.94 -6.80
CA LYS A 125 -11.01 6.28 -6.70
C LYS A 125 -12.33 6.30 -5.92
N LYS A 126 -12.98 5.14 -5.74
CA LYS A 126 -14.25 4.98 -5.02
C LYS A 126 -14.06 4.42 -3.61
N PHE A 127 -12.81 4.19 -3.20
CA PHE A 127 -12.55 3.70 -1.85
C PHE A 127 -13.06 4.71 -0.82
N PRO A 128 -13.75 4.22 0.23
CA PRO A 128 -14.25 5.09 1.29
C PRO A 128 -13.08 5.49 2.17
N ILE A 129 -12.30 6.50 1.77
CA ILE A 129 -11.17 6.99 2.58
C ILE A 129 -11.73 7.92 3.66
N SER A 130 -11.54 7.55 4.92
CA SER A 130 -11.98 8.37 6.06
C SER A 130 -11.27 9.72 6.06
N THR A 131 -12.04 10.80 6.26
CA THR A 131 -11.53 12.17 6.37
C THR A 131 -11.25 12.49 7.83
N ILE A 132 -10.09 13.09 8.10
CA ILE A 132 -9.68 13.49 9.45
C ILE A 132 -9.87 15.00 9.62
N ASP A 133 -10.62 15.39 10.64
CA ASP A 133 -10.66 16.76 11.15
C ASP A 133 -9.48 17.00 12.10
N PHE A 134 -8.43 17.69 11.62
CA PHE A 134 -7.27 18.03 12.42
C PHE A 134 -7.51 19.09 13.49
N SER A 135 -8.69 19.73 13.49
CA SER A 135 -9.12 20.60 14.59
C SER A 135 -9.68 19.80 15.77
N ASN A 136 -10.15 18.57 15.53
CA ASN A 136 -10.59 17.64 16.56
C ASN A 136 -9.37 16.92 17.17
N PRO A 137 -9.05 17.12 18.47
CA PRO A 137 -7.89 16.49 19.10
C PRO A 137 -7.93 14.96 19.08
N THR A 138 -9.13 14.37 19.15
CA THR A 138 -9.31 12.92 19.17
C THR A 138 -8.95 12.31 17.81
N GLU A 139 -9.49 12.85 16.72
CA GLU A 139 -9.20 12.37 15.37
C GLU A 139 -7.74 12.63 14.99
N LYS A 140 -7.19 13.77 15.38
CA LYS A 140 -5.77 14.07 15.22
C LYS A 140 -4.88 13.07 15.95
N ALA A 141 -5.23 12.68 17.17
CA ALA A 141 -4.50 11.67 17.93
C ALA A 141 -4.61 10.28 17.30
N GLN A 142 -5.79 9.89 16.82
CA GLN A 142 -5.99 8.63 16.08
C GLN A 142 -5.16 8.59 14.79
N HIS A 143 -5.17 9.68 14.01
CA HIS A 143 -4.32 9.84 12.83
C HIS A 143 -2.84 9.67 13.18
N ALA A 144 -2.36 10.37 14.19
CA ALA A 144 -0.95 10.29 14.63
C ALA A 144 -0.56 8.88 15.08
N LYS A 145 -1.45 8.18 15.81
CA LYS A 145 -1.23 6.80 16.24
C LYS A 145 -1.10 5.84 15.06
N LEU A 146 -1.99 5.95 14.07
CA LEU A 146 -1.94 5.13 12.86
C LEU A 146 -0.64 5.39 12.07
N VAL A 147 -0.25 6.67 11.92
CA VAL A 147 1.00 7.06 11.25
C VAL A 147 2.20 6.45 11.96
N ALA A 148 2.29 6.54 13.28
CA ALA A 148 3.40 5.98 14.05
C ALA A 148 3.54 4.45 13.92
N LEU A 149 2.42 3.73 13.83
CA LEU A 149 2.44 2.29 13.56
C LEU A 149 2.95 1.99 12.15
N VAL A 150 2.57 2.79 11.16
CA VAL A 150 3.07 2.63 9.79
C VAL A 150 4.56 2.96 9.71
N ASP A 151 5.02 4.00 10.41
CA ASP A 151 6.46 4.32 10.48
C ASP A 151 7.24 3.12 11.05
N SER A 152 6.72 2.52 12.13
CA SER A 152 7.29 1.30 12.72
C SER A 152 7.26 0.12 11.75
N MET A 153 6.16 -0.07 11.02
CA MET A 153 6.02 -1.10 9.99
C MET A 153 7.06 -0.93 8.88
N LEU A 154 7.28 0.30 8.38
CA LEU A 154 8.26 0.58 7.34
C LEU A 154 9.70 0.27 7.82
N GLU A 155 10.03 0.62 9.07
CA GLU A 155 11.33 0.31 9.67
C GLU A 155 11.52 -1.21 9.83
N LEU A 156 10.49 -1.92 10.32
CA LEU A 156 10.53 -3.37 10.48
C LEU A 156 10.68 -4.09 9.13
N GLN A 157 9.98 -3.64 8.10
CA GLN A 157 10.11 -4.17 6.74
C GLN A 157 11.53 -4.02 6.21
N LYS A 158 12.17 -2.87 6.48
CA LYS A 158 13.57 -2.63 6.13
C LYS A 158 14.50 -3.59 6.89
N LYS A 159 14.37 -3.68 8.21
CA LYS A 159 15.17 -4.57 9.06
C LYS A 159 15.03 -6.04 8.65
N HIS A 160 13.79 -6.49 8.42
CA HIS A 160 13.49 -7.84 7.94
C HIS A 160 14.18 -8.14 6.60
N HIS A 161 14.17 -7.19 5.68
CA HIS A 161 14.80 -7.38 4.37
C HIS A 161 16.33 -7.37 4.43
N GLU A 162 16.93 -6.54 5.29
CA GLU A 162 18.38 -6.43 5.47
C GLU A 162 18.97 -7.54 6.35
N ALA A 163 18.13 -8.23 7.14
CA ALA A 163 18.54 -9.30 8.04
C ALA A 163 19.18 -10.48 7.30
N ARG A 164 20.36 -10.89 7.78
CA ARG A 164 21.11 -12.04 7.21
C ARG A 164 20.87 -13.33 7.98
N MET A 165 20.59 -13.24 9.28
CA MET A 165 20.33 -14.38 10.15
C MET A 165 18.84 -14.72 10.14
N GLU A 166 18.52 -16.02 10.09
CA GLU A 166 17.12 -16.46 10.03
C GLU A 166 16.35 -16.10 11.31
N GLN A 167 17.01 -16.17 12.47
CA GLN A 167 16.42 -15.78 13.75
C GLN A 167 15.97 -14.31 13.78
N ASP A 168 16.75 -13.41 13.19
CA ASP A 168 16.39 -11.99 13.09
C ASP A 168 15.20 -11.80 12.15
N LYS A 169 15.15 -12.53 11.03
CA LYS A 169 14.01 -12.49 10.10
C LYS A 169 12.73 -12.95 10.80
N GLU A 170 12.76 -14.09 11.48
CA GLU A 170 11.62 -14.61 12.24
C GLU A 170 11.15 -13.62 13.32
N LEU A 171 12.09 -12.96 14.01
CA LEU A 171 11.80 -11.93 15.00
C LEU A 171 11.06 -10.74 14.35
N TYR A 172 11.60 -10.18 13.27
CA TYR A 172 10.99 -9.04 12.59
C TYR A 172 9.67 -9.41 11.93
N GLU A 173 9.53 -10.61 11.37
CA GLU A 173 8.27 -11.10 10.81
C GLU A 173 7.18 -11.17 11.89
N ARG A 174 7.53 -11.65 13.09
CA ARG A 174 6.59 -11.66 14.23
C ARG A 174 6.16 -10.25 14.62
N GLN A 175 7.10 -9.30 14.69
CA GLN A 175 6.80 -7.90 14.99
C GLN A 175 5.93 -7.26 13.91
N ILE A 176 6.21 -7.54 12.63
CA ILE A 176 5.40 -7.10 11.49
C ILE A 176 3.96 -7.59 11.64
N ARG A 177 3.74 -8.88 11.96
CA ARG A 177 2.38 -9.41 12.17
C ARG A 177 1.63 -8.71 13.30
N ILE A 178 2.32 -8.40 14.41
CA ILE A 178 1.71 -7.68 15.54
C ILE A 178 1.31 -6.27 15.13
N VAL A 179 2.22 -5.53 14.47
CA VAL A 179 1.94 -4.16 14.02
C VAL A 179 0.85 -4.14 12.96
N ASP A 180 0.81 -5.11 12.05
CA ASP A 180 -0.25 -5.23 11.04
C ASP A 180 -1.63 -5.41 11.69
N ALA A 181 -1.73 -6.29 12.68
CA ALA A 181 -2.97 -6.49 13.44
C ALA A 181 -3.39 -5.23 14.24
N GLN A 182 -2.42 -4.50 14.79
CA GLN A 182 -2.71 -3.22 15.47
C GLN A 182 -3.21 -2.16 14.49
N ILE A 183 -2.64 -2.10 13.28
CA ILE A 183 -3.13 -1.22 12.22
C ILE A 183 -4.56 -1.60 11.85
N ASP A 184 -4.84 -2.88 11.59
CA ASP A 184 -6.18 -3.35 11.23
C ASP A 184 -7.20 -3.00 12.31
N ARG A 185 -6.87 -3.19 13.60
CA ARG A 185 -7.76 -2.82 14.71
C ARG A 185 -8.07 -1.33 14.75
N LEU A 186 -7.06 -0.46 14.60
CA LEU A 186 -7.29 0.99 14.56
C LEU A 186 -8.08 1.42 13.32
N VAL A 187 -7.94 0.71 12.20
CA VAL A 187 -8.77 0.95 11.02
C VAL A 187 -10.22 0.57 11.32
N TYR A 188 -10.50 -0.56 11.96
CA TYR A 188 -11.87 -0.89 12.34
C TYR A 188 -12.50 0.16 13.25
N GLU A 189 -11.76 0.64 14.26
CA GLU A 189 -12.19 1.71 15.15
C GLU A 189 -12.47 3.03 14.39
N LEU A 190 -11.62 3.39 13.43
CA LEU A 190 -11.77 4.59 12.60
C LEU A 190 -13.06 4.56 11.76
N TYR A 191 -13.51 3.37 11.35
CA TYR A 191 -14.73 3.18 10.58
C TYR A 191 -15.94 2.80 11.45
N GLY A 192 -15.76 2.70 12.77
CA GLY A 192 -16.82 2.42 13.73
C GLY A 192 -17.40 1.01 13.64
N LEU A 193 -16.61 0.02 13.23
CA LEU A 193 -17.05 -1.37 13.13
C LEU A 193 -17.28 -1.98 14.52
N THR A 194 -18.35 -2.77 14.62
CA THR A 194 -18.67 -3.63 15.77
C THR A 194 -17.85 -4.93 15.74
N GLU A 195 -17.77 -5.64 16.87
CA GLU A 195 -17.06 -6.94 16.93
C GLU A 195 -17.66 -7.98 15.97
N GLU A 196 -18.97 -7.94 15.73
CA GLU A 196 -19.65 -8.82 14.76
C GLU A 196 -19.18 -8.51 13.33
N GLU A 197 -19.13 -7.23 12.95
CA GLU A 197 -18.65 -6.80 11.64
C GLU A 197 -17.15 -7.09 11.45
N ILE A 198 -16.35 -6.93 12.51
CA ILE A 198 -14.94 -7.31 12.50
C ILE A 198 -14.80 -8.82 12.25
N GLY A 199 -15.60 -9.65 12.91
CA GLY A 199 -15.63 -11.10 12.67
C GLY A 199 -15.88 -11.43 11.20
N ILE A 200 -16.86 -10.78 10.56
CA ILE A 200 -17.14 -10.97 9.13
C ILE A 200 -15.94 -10.60 8.25
N VAL A 201 -15.24 -9.50 8.56
CA VAL A 201 -14.04 -9.06 7.82
C VAL A 201 -12.86 -10.01 8.02
N GLU A 202 -12.75 -10.65 9.18
CA GLU A 202 -11.65 -11.54 9.55
C GLU A 202 -11.82 -12.98 9.07
N GLU A 203 -13.07 -13.43 8.88
CA GLU A 203 -13.40 -14.76 8.36
C GLU A 203 -13.21 -14.89 6.82
N GLU A 204 -13.07 -13.78 6.09
CA GLU A 204 -12.85 -13.75 4.62
C GLU A 204 -11.37 -13.73 4.17
#